data_AF-I6PZT9-F1
#
_entry.id   AF-I6PZT9-F1
#
_cell.length_a   1.000
_cell.length_b   1.000
_cell.length_c   1.000
_cell.angle_alpha   90.00
_cell.angle_beta   90.00
_cell.angle_gamma   90.00
#
_symmetry.space_group_name_H-M   'P 1'
#
loop_
_entity.id
_entity.type
_entity.pdbx_description
1 polymer ?
#
loop_
_entity_poly.entity_id
_entity_poly.type
_entity_poly.pdbx_seq_one_letter_code
_entity_poly.pdbx_strand_id
1 'polypeptide(L)'
;MMALLSLLVLFFLFHSDKITFFISFLLSYASLVSVIFIFNGTPWFGLIFFLIYVSGLLVLFGYTMAMSPNVITPPITYKYMPLSLLLLIPNTKTINMEVMKIMYFHDIVDIFNYHNLSLYLIMTIMLFLSLLAVVNITYKAPSPLRPYF
;
A
#
# COMPACT_ATOMS: atom_id res chain seq x y z
N MET A 1 -16.38 -10.70 5.47
CA MET A 1 -15.07 -10.07 5.21
C MET A 1 -15.13 -9.11 4.02
N MET A 2 -15.50 -9.57 2.81
CA MET A 2 -15.69 -8.70 1.63
C MET A 2 -16.57 -7.47 1.91
N ALA A 3 -17.67 -7.61 2.66
CA ALA A 3 -18.58 -6.50 2.97
C ALA A 3 -17.97 -5.41 3.88
N LEU A 4 -17.12 -5.79 4.83
CA LEU A 4 -16.42 -4.85 5.72
C LEU A 4 -15.28 -4.15 4.97
N LEU A 5 -14.65 -4.88 4.05
CA LEU A 5 -13.62 -4.38 3.14
C LEU A 5 -14.15 -3.38 2.12
N SER A 6 -15.29 -3.67 1.50
CA SER A 6 -15.96 -2.74 0.59
C SER A 6 -16.45 -1.48 1.32
N LEU A 7 -16.83 -1.60 2.60
CA LEU A 7 -17.21 -0.45 3.42
C LEU A 7 -16.01 0.46 3.72
N LEU A 8 -14.82 -0.13 3.92
CA LEU A 8 -13.57 0.59 4.12
C LEU A 8 -13.11 1.31 2.84
N VAL A 9 -13.22 0.65 1.68
CA VAL A 9 -12.96 1.27 0.35
C VAL A 9 -13.96 2.39 0.07
N LEU A 10 -15.23 2.21 0.43
CA LEU A 10 -16.28 3.23 0.30
C LEU A 10 -15.99 4.46 1.16
N PHE A 11 -15.49 4.30 2.40
CA PHE A 11 -15.18 5.44 3.26
C PHE A 11 -14.12 6.37 2.63
N PHE A 12 -13.15 5.80 1.91
CA PHE A 12 -12.07 6.55 1.28
C PHE A 12 -12.43 7.18 -0.07
N LEU A 13 -13.49 6.70 -0.73
CA LEU A 13 -14.06 7.30 -1.94
C LEU A 13 -14.72 8.67 -1.67
N PHE A 14 -14.98 9.03 -0.41
CA PHE A 14 -15.59 10.32 -0.05
C PHE A 14 -14.61 11.50 0.03
N HIS A 15 -13.31 11.28 -0.16
CA HIS A 15 -12.33 12.37 -0.11
C HIS A 15 -12.20 13.08 -1.46
N SER A 16 -12.23 14.41 -1.43
CA SER A 16 -12.52 15.28 -2.58
C SER A 16 -11.33 15.51 -3.53
N ASP A 17 -10.09 15.32 -3.09
CA ASP A 17 -8.92 15.54 -3.93
C ASP A 17 -8.47 14.25 -4.64
N LYS A 18 -8.18 14.37 -5.95
CA LYS A 18 -7.79 13.24 -6.81
C LYS A 18 -6.58 12.47 -6.28
N ILE A 19 -5.61 13.20 -5.70
CA ILE A 19 -4.34 12.65 -5.21
C ILE A 19 -4.58 11.85 -3.93
N THR A 20 -5.28 12.43 -2.97
CA THR A 20 -5.61 11.78 -1.69
C THR A 20 -6.53 10.59 -1.91
N PHE A 21 -7.46 10.67 -2.88
CA PHE A 21 -8.29 9.55 -3.28
C PHE A 21 -7.47 8.38 -3.84
N PHE A 22 -6.51 8.67 -4.72
CA PHE A 22 -5.64 7.64 -5.28
C PHE A 22 -4.81 6.94 -4.18
N ILE A 23 -4.23 7.72 -3.26
CA ILE A 23 -3.39 7.17 -2.17
C ILE A 23 -4.24 6.37 -1.18
N SER A 24 -5.43 6.85 -0.83
CA SER A 24 -6.33 6.16 0.09
C SER A 24 -6.86 4.85 -0.52
N PHE A 25 -7.17 4.86 -1.83
CA PHE A 25 -7.50 3.63 -2.57
C PHE A 25 -6.34 2.63 -2.51
N LEU A 26 -5.11 3.06 -2.79
CA LEU A 26 -3.93 2.19 -2.76
C LEU A 26 -3.69 1.60 -1.36
N LEU A 27 -3.88 2.40 -0.30
CA LEU A 27 -3.80 1.94 1.09
C LEU A 27 -4.84 0.86 1.40
N SER A 28 -6.08 1.07 0.97
CA SER A 28 -7.16 0.09 1.15
C SER A 28 -6.90 -1.21 0.36
N TYR A 29 -6.31 -1.10 -0.83
CA TYR A 29 -5.95 -2.25 -1.65
C TYR A 29 -4.75 -3.03 -1.07
N ALA A 30 -3.71 -2.35 -0.59
CA ALA A 30 -2.56 -3.00 0.02
C ALA A 30 -2.95 -3.76 1.31
N SER A 31 -3.81 -3.16 2.15
CA SER A 31 -4.35 -3.83 3.33
C SER A 31 -5.20 -5.06 2.95
N LEU A 32 -6.02 -4.97 1.90
CA LEU A 32 -6.77 -6.10 1.34
C LEU A 32 -5.86 -7.28 0.96
N VAL A 33 -4.82 -7.01 0.17
CA VAL A 33 -3.87 -8.02 -0.29
C VAL A 33 -3.18 -8.70 0.89
N SER A 34 -2.80 -7.95 1.92
CA SER A 34 -2.17 -8.50 3.12
C SER A 34 -3.06 -9.50 3.86
N VAL A 35 -4.36 -9.19 3.96
CA VAL A 35 -5.36 -10.07 4.59
C VAL A 35 -5.51 -11.35 3.79
N ILE A 36 -5.56 -11.26 2.46
CA ILE A 36 -5.63 -12.43 1.58
C ILE A 36 -4.40 -13.34 1.77
N PHE A 37 -3.19 -12.79 1.87
CA PHE A 37 -1.98 -13.59 2.12
C PHE A 37 -2.00 -14.29 3.48
N ILE A 38 -2.53 -13.63 4.52
CA ILE A 38 -2.69 -14.24 5.84
C ILE A 38 -3.61 -15.46 5.77
N PHE A 39 -4.74 -15.34 5.07
CA PHE A 39 -5.71 -16.44 4.94
C PHE A 39 -5.24 -17.57 4.00
N ASN A 40 -4.43 -17.25 2.98
CA ASN A 40 -3.91 -18.23 2.01
C ASN A 40 -2.70 -19.04 2.53
N GLY A 41 -2.37 -18.93 3.83
CA GLY A 41 -1.41 -19.83 4.48
C GLY A 41 0.02 -19.31 4.63
N THR A 42 0.30 -18.05 4.25
CA THR A 42 1.60 -17.38 4.49
C THR A 42 1.46 -16.18 5.41
N PRO A 43 1.09 -16.38 6.70
CA PRO A 43 0.81 -15.28 7.61
C PRO A 43 2.00 -14.34 7.80
N TRP A 44 3.22 -14.88 7.83
CA TRP A 44 4.43 -14.07 7.96
C TRP A 44 4.65 -13.14 6.76
N PHE A 45 4.47 -13.65 5.54
CA PHE A 45 4.59 -12.83 4.35
C PHE A 45 3.51 -11.75 4.30
N GLY A 46 2.25 -12.09 4.63
CA GLY A 46 1.17 -11.12 4.71
C GLY A 46 1.43 -10.01 5.74
N LEU A 47 1.99 -10.35 6.91
CA LEU A 47 2.38 -9.38 7.94
C LEU A 47 3.54 -8.49 7.50
N ILE A 48 4.59 -9.05 6.89
CA ILE A 48 5.72 -8.27 6.35
C ILE A 48 5.24 -7.34 5.23
N PHE A 49 4.39 -7.83 4.34
CA PHE A 49 3.79 -7.04 3.28
C PHE A 49 2.98 -5.88 3.84
N PHE A 50 2.11 -6.14 4.83
CA PHE A 50 1.37 -5.09 5.53
C PHE A 50 2.31 -4.05 6.12
N LEU A 51 3.34 -4.49 6.85
CA LEU A 51 4.25 -3.60 7.55
C LEU A 51 5.04 -2.71 6.58
N ILE A 52 5.56 -3.24 5.47
CA ILE A 52 6.35 -2.45 4.52
C ILE A 52 5.45 -1.56 3.65
N TYR A 53 4.41 -2.13 3.02
CA TYR A 53 3.61 -1.38 2.06
C TYR A 53 2.64 -0.40 2.74
N VAL A 54 1.91 -0.83 3.78
CA VAL A 54 0.94 0.05 4.43
C VAL A 54 1.65 1.17 5.18
N SER A 55 2.76 0.89 5.87
CA SER A 55 3.54 1.96 6.52
C SER A 55 4.17 2.93 5.51
N GLY A 56 4.75 2.42 4.42
CA GLY A 56 5.35 3.26 3.38
C GLY A 56 4.33 4.17 2.69
N LEU A 57 3.13 3.64 2.40
CA LEU A 57 2.03 4.44 1.84
C LEU A 57 1.49 5.47 2.82
N LEU A 58 1.56 5.21 4.14
CA LEU A 58 1.16 6.17 5.17
C LEU A 58 2.15 7.36 5.22
N VAL A 59 3.45 7.12 5.06
CA VAL A 59 4.44 8.20 4.94
C VAL A 59 4.17 9.05 3.70
N LEU A 60 3.90 8.42 2.55
CA LEU A 60 3.53 9.13 1.33
C LEU A 60 2.24 9.95 1.51
N PHE A 61 1.23 9.38 2.18
CA PHE A 61 0.00 10.07 2.52
C PHE A 61 0.27 11.34 3.35
N GLY A 62 1.06 11.23 4.42
CA GLY A 62 1.46 12.37 5.24
C GLY A 62 2.21 13.45 4.45
N TYR A 63 3.12 13.04 3.56
CA TYR A 63 3.83 13.97 2.67
C TYR A 63 2.87 14.71 1.73
N THR A 64 1.94 14.00 1.10
CA THR A 64 0.98 14.62 0.19
C THR A 64 0.01 15.54 0.90
N MET A 65 -0.42 15.21 2.12
CA MET A 65 -1.29 16.07 2.93
C MET A 65 -0.58 17.36 3.34
N ALA A 66 0.72 17.30 3.65
CA ALA A 66 1.50 18.48 4.00
C ALA A 66 1.77 19.39 2.78
N MET A 67 1.94 18.81 1.60
CA MET A 67 2.28 19.54 0.36
C MET A 67 1.06 19.95 -0.47
N SER A 68 -0.11 19.33 -0.26
CA SER A 68 -1.31 19.66 -1.02
C SER A 68 -1.80 21.07 -0.65
N PRO A 69 -2.06 21.94 -1.64
CA PRO A 69 -2.75 23.20 -1.35
C PRO A 69 -4.13 22.88 -0.78
N ASN A 70 -4.56 23.65 0.23
CA ASN A 70 -5.89 23.53 0.83
C ASN A 70 -6.95 24.05 -0.15
N VAL A 71 -7.14 23.34 -1.26
CA VAL A 71 -8.13 23.67 -2.27
C VAL A 71 -9.43 23.05 -1.79
N ILE A 72 -10.38 23.90 -1.43
CA ILE A 72 -11.74 23.46 -1.14
C ILE A 72 -12.36 23.06 -2.48
N THR A 73 -12.09 21.83 -2.91
CA THR A 73 -12.73 21.24 -4.07
C THR A 73 -14.20 21.00 -3.70
N PRO A 74 -15.17 21.41 -4.55
CA PRO A 74 -16.56 21.06 -4.29
C PRO A 74 -16.66 19.53 -4.26
N PRO A 75 -17.40 18.94 -3.29
CA PRO A 75 -17.48 17.50 -3.17
C PRO A 75 -17.97 16.95 -4.49
N ILE A 76 -17.13 16.13 -5.15
CA ILE A 76 -17.52 15.43 -6.37
C ILE A 76 -18.73 14.60 -5.98
N THR A 77 -19.84 15.07 -6.53
CA THR A 77 -21.18 14.59 -6.27
C THR A 77 -21.25 13.08 -6.46
N TYR A 78 -22.09 12.48 -5.63
CA TYR A 78 -22.66 11.12 -5.53
C TYR A 78 -22.90 10.30 -6.82
N LYS A 79 -22.45 10.74 -7.98
CA LYS A 79 -22.68 10.18 -9.31
C LYS A 79 -22.06 8.79 -9.52
N TYR A 80 -20.98 8.46 -8.80
CA TYR A 80 -20.33 7.14 -8.88
C TYR A 80 -20.64 6.21 -7.70
N MET A 81 -21.36 6.70 -6.69
CA MET A 81 -21.76 5.95 -5.49
C MET A 81 -22.57 4.66 -5.79
N PRO A 82 -23.50 4.61 -6.78
CA PRO A 82 -24.25 3.38 -7.01
C PRO A 82 -23.41 2.28 -7.68
N LEU A 83 -22.33 2.62 -8.38
CA LEU A 83 -21.50 1.63 -9.07
C LEU A 83 -20.62 0.84 -8.09
N SER A 84 -20.10 1.51 -7.05
CA SER A 84 -19.37 0.85 -5.96
C SER A 84 -20.25 -0.06 -5.10
N LEU A 85 -21.55 0.24 -4.99
CA LEU A 85 -22.54 -0.61 -4.32
C LEU A 85 -22.88 -1.89 -5.09
N LEU A 86 -22.61 -1.94 -6.40
CA LEU A 86 -22.86 -3.15 -7.20
C LEU A 86 -21.80 -4.24 -6.97
N LEU A 87 -20.57 -3.85 -6.60
CA LEU A 87 -19.47 -4.75 -6.23
C LEU A 87 -19.68 -5.43 -4.86
N LEU A 88 -20.68 -5.00 -4.09
CA LEU A 88 -21.06 -5.55 -2.79
C LEU A 88 -21.90 -6.83 -2.87
N ILE A 89 -22.26 -7.30 -4.07
CA ILE A 89 -22.97 -8.57 -4.24
C ILE A 89 -21.91 -9.67 -4.34
N PRO A 90 -21.57 -10.38 -3.25
CA PRO A 90 -20.71 -11.54 -3.37
C PRO A 90 -21.46 -12.55 -4.24
N ASN A 91 -20.94 -12.80 -5.44
CA ASN A 91 -21.40 -13.92 -6.24
C ASN A 91 -20.92 -15.17 -5.49
N THR A 92 -21.79 -15.77 -4.69
CA THR A 92 -21.51 -16.91 -3.80
C THR A 92 -21.33 -18.21 -4.57
N LYS A 93 -20.64 -18.18 -5.71
CA LYS A 93 -20.02 -19.38 -6.24
C LYS A 93 -18.83 -19.67 -5.35
N THR A 94 -19.04 -20.59 -4.41
CA THR A 94 -17.99 -21.20 -3.61
C THR A 94 -17.00 -21.85 -4.56
N ILE A 95 -16.00 -21.08 -4.98
CA ILE A 95 -14.83 -21.63 -5.63
C ILE A 95 -14.14 -22.42 -4.51
N ASN A 96 -14.33 -23.73 -4.51
CA ASN A 96 -13.51 -24.65 -3.75
C ASN A 96 -12.10 -24.56 -4.32
N MET A 97 -11.36 -23.52 -3.93
CA MET A 97 -9.92 -23.57 -4.02
C MET A 97 -9.49 -24.49 -2.89
N GLU A 98 -9.16 -25.73 -3.24
CA GLU A 98 -8.30 -26.55 -2.41
C GLU A 98 -7.00 -25.76 -2.22
N VAL A 99 -6.91 -25.07 -1.09
CA VAL A 99 -5.74 -24.30 -0.72
C VAL A 99 -4.62 -25.30 -0.54
N MET A 100 -3.77 -25.45 -1.56
CA MET A 100 -2.48 -26.11 -1.38
C MET A 100 -1.74 -25.33 -0.30
N LYS A 101 -1.72 -25.89 0.90
CA LYS A 101 -1.04 -25.34 2.05
C LYS A 101 0.45 -25.60 1.88
N ILE A 102 1.09 -24.82 1.03
CA ILE A 102 2.54 -24.85 0.85
C ILE A 102 3.15 -24.24 2.13
N MET A 103 3.96 -25.03 2.85
CA MET A 103 4.64 -24.59 4.06
C MET A 103 5.92 -23.83 3.68
N TYR A 104 5.81 -22.50 3.52
CA TYR A 104 6.92 -21.62 3.13
C TYR A 104 7.88 -21.22 4.26
N PHE A 105 7.80 -21.85 5.44
CA PHE A 105 8.61 -21.42 6.59
C PHE A 105 10.09 -21.75 6.45
N HIS A 106 10.44 -22.80 5.71
CA HIS A 106 11.83 -23.22 5.58
C HIS A 106 12.63 -22.31 4.63
N ASP A 107 11.97 -21.74 3.61
CA ASP A 107 12.63 -21.02 2.52
C ASP A 107 13.19 -19.64 2.93
N ILE A 108 12.68 -19.01 3.99
CA ILE A 108 13.11 -17.65 4.39
C ILE A 108 14.50 -17.68 5.02
N VAL A 109 14.79 -18.71 5.81
CA VAL A 109 16.11 -18.87 6.45
C VAL A 109 17.18 -19.19 5.40
N ASP A 110 16.78 -19.81 4.29
CA ASP A 110 17.67 -20.15 3.18
C ASP A 110 18.23 -18.90 2.47
N ILE A 111 17.62 -17.73 2.64
CA ILE A 111 18.18 -16.45 2.15
C ILE A 111 19.51 -16.12 2.84
N PHE A 112 19.69 -16.53 4.10
CA PHE A 112 20.93 -16.32 4.85
C PHE A 112 21.98 -17.40 4.60
N ASN A 113 21.68 -18.39 3.76
CA ASN A 113 22.64 -19.43 3.42
C ASN A 113 23.81 -18.84 2.60
N TYR A 114 25.00 -19.41 2.75
CA TYR A 114 26.23 -18.95 2.08
C TYR A 114 26.06 -18.86 0.56
N HIS A 115 25.25 -19.75 -0.03
CA HIS A 115 24.96 -19.74 -1.46
C HIS A 115 24.24 -18.47 -1.93
N ASN A 116 23.36 -17.91 -1.10
CA ASN A 116 22.55 -16.73 -1.43
C ASN A 116 23.16 -15.41 -0.93
N LEU A 117 24.39 -15.46 -0.40
CA LEU A 117 25.08 -14.29 0.15
C LEU A 117 25.25 -13.17 -0.88
N SER A 118 25.45 -13.51 -2.15
CA SER A 118 25.51 -12.54 -3.25
C SER A 118 24.22 -11.72 -3.38
N LEU A 119 23.05 -12.38 -3.28
CA LEU A 119 21.75 -11.71 -3.36
C LEU A 119 21.57 -10.75 -2.17
N TYR A 120 21.92 -11.20 -0.96
CA TYR A 120 21.87 -10.36 0.24
C TYR A 120 22.75 -9.10 0.12
N LEU A 121 23.96 -9.26 -0.42
CA LEU A 121 24.90 -8.17 -0.62
C LEU A 121 24.36 -7.15 -1.65
N ILE A 122 23.81 -7.61 -2.77
CA ILE A 122 23.18 -6.74 -3.78
C ILE A 122 22.01 -5.96 -3.17
N MET A 123 21.14 -6.61 -2.39
CA MET A 123 20.01 -5.95 -1.73
C MET A 123 20.47 -4.86 -0.75
N THR A 124 21.55 -5.11 -0.01
CA THR A 124 22.11 -4.14 0.94
C THR A 124 22.72 -2.94 0.22
N ILE A 125 23.47 -3.16 -0.87
CA ILE A 125 24.01 -2.07 -1.70
C ILE A 125 22.88 -1.22 -2.29
N MET A 126 21.81 -1.85 -2.79
CA MET A 126 20.65 -1.14 -3.35
C MET A 126 19.97 -0.24 -2.30
N LEU A 127 19.77 -0.74 -1.07
CA LEU A 127 19.20 0.05 0.03
C LEU A 127 20.15 1.18 0.49
N PHE A 128 21.45 0.93 0.49
CA PHE A 128 22.44 1.95 0.82
C PHE A 128 22.47 3.08 -0.23
N LEU A 129 22.47 2.72 -1.52
CA LEU A 129 22.42 3.68 -2.62
C LEU A 129 21.12 4.49 -2.62
N SER A 130 19.99 3.88 -2.30
CA SER A 130 18.71 4.62 -2.22
C SER A 130 18.74 5.65 -1.09
N LEU A 131 19.33 5.33 0.07
CA LEU A 131 19.51 6.29 1.16
C LEU A 131 20.42 7.45 0.76
N LEU A 132 21.57 7.17 0.12
CA LEU A 132 22.46 8.21 -0.41
C LEU A 132 21.76 9.09 -1.45
N ALA A 133 20.94 8.50 -2.32
CA ALA A 133 20.16 9.24 -3.31
C ALA A 133 19.15 10.18 -2.63
N VAL A 134 18.42 9.71 -1.63
CA VAL A 134 17.46 10.54 -0.87
C VAL A 134 18.18 11.71 -0.20
N VAL A 135 19.31 11.47 0.47
CA VAL A 135 20.11 12.52 1.11
C VAL A 135 20.61 13.55 0.08
N ASN A 136 21.10 13.10 -1.07
CA ASN A 136 21.55 14.01 -2.12
C ASN A 136 20.40 14.86 -2.70
N ILE A 137 19.20 14.28 -2.84
CA ILE A 137 18.02 15.00 -3.33
C ILE A 137 17.57 16.06 -2.31
N THR A 138 17.54 15.72 -1.03
CA THR A 138 17.10 16.65 0.02
C THR A 138 18.06 17.83 0.22
N TYR A 139 19.37 17.63 0.04
CA TYR A 139 20.35 18.73 0.13
C TYR A 139 20.47 19.58 -1.14
N LYS A 140 20.18 19.04 -2.33
CA LYS A 140 20.26 19.79 -3.60
C LYS A 140 19.05 20.67 -3.87
N ALA A 141 17.92 20.42 -3.22
CA ALA A 141 16.75 21.27 -3.32
C ALA A 141 16.84 22.39 -2.27
N PRO A 142 17.28 23.63 -2.61
CA PRO A 142 16.91 24.76 -1.78
C PRO A 142 15.38 24.79 -1.79
N SER A 143 14.77 24.52 -0.64
CA SER A 143 13.33 24.68 -0.50
C SER A 143 12.98 26.08 -1.03
N PRO A 144 12.17 26.22 -2.09
CA PRO A 144 11.53 27.48 -2.34
C PRO A 144 10.59 27.63 -1.16
N LEU A 145 11.06 28.30 -0.10
CA LEU A 145 10.21 28.87 0.92
C LEU A 145 9.06 29.52 0.14
N ARG A 146 7.86 28.96 0.33
CA ARG A 146 6.65 29.37 -0.36
C ARG A 146 6.62 30.90 -0.31
N PRO A 147 6.71 31.63 -1.44
CA PRO A 147 6.56 33.06 -1.40
C PRO A 147 5.16 33.33 -0.86
N TYR A 148 5.09 33.95 0.31
CA TYR A 148 3.86 34.46 0.88
C TYR A 148 3.54 35.77 0.18
N PHE A 149 3.02 35.69 -1.05
CA PHE A 149 2.38 36.80 -1.74
C PHE A 149 1.16 36.28 -2.51
#